data_AF-A0A534IL53-F1
#
_entry.id   AF-A0A534IL53-F1
#
_cell.length_a   1.000
_cell.length_b   1.000
_cell.length_c   1.000
_cell.angle_alpha   90.00
_cell.angle_beta   90.00
_cell.angle_gamma   90.00
#
_symmetry.space_group_name_H-M   'P 1'
#
loop_
_entity.id
_entity.type
_entity.pdbx_description
1 polymer ?
#
loop_
_entity_poly.entity_id
_entity_poly.type
_entity_poly.pdbx_seq_one_letter_code
_entity_poly.pdbx_strand_id
1 'polypeptide(L)'
;MSAARILAAYRVTFSTLIAVASLQTLAARPAHHVVLLASVEIAGALLLVWRSTEWIGASVLLLVFAGAQVISAIEGEYPTRFLQYAASTLLIVLLDRTLSQADTAASF
;
A
#
# COMPACT_ATOMS: atom_id res chain seq x y z
N MET A 1 -7.41 23.54 -2.84
CA MET A 1 -6.33 22.54 -2.63
C MET A 1 -5.93 21.96 -3.98
N SER A 2 -4.65 21.74 -4.25
CA SER A 2 -4.21 21.10 -5.50
C SER A 2 -4.39 19.58 -5.44
N ALA A 3 -4.61 18.94 -6.60
CA ALA A 3 -4.75 17.49 -6.72
C ALA A 3 -3.57 16.73 -6.10
N ALA A 4 -2.34 17.22 -6.30
CA ALA A 4 -1.13 16.65 -5.72
C ALA A 4 -1.15 16.64 -4.17
N ARG A 5 -1.67 17.68 -3.52
CA ARG A 5 -1.80 17.71 -2.05
C ARG A 5 -2.82 16.71 -1.54
N ILE A 6 -3.94 16.56 -2.25
CA ILE A 6 -4.98 15.58 -1.91
C ILE A 6 -4.42 14.16 -2.04
N LEU A 7 -3.71 13.88 -3.13
CA LEU A 7 -3.06 12.58 -3.34
C LEU A 7 -2.01 12.28 -2.27
N ALA A 8 -1.17 13.25 -1.92
CA ALA A 8 -0.18 13.10 -0.86
C ALA A 8 -0.83 12.79 0.50
N ALA A 9 -1.91 13.50 0.85
CA ALA A 9 -2.67 13.23 2.07
C ALA A 9 -3.27 11.81 2.05
N TYR A 10 -3.90 11.41 0.93
CA TYR A 10 -4.46 10.08 0.78
C TYR A 10 -3.39 8.99 0.91
N ARG A 11 -2.23 9.15 0.27
CA ARG A 11 -1.10 8.22 0.35
C ARG A 11 -0.59 8.06 1.77
N VAL A 12 -0.43 9.16 2.51
CA VAL A 12 -0.01 9.13 3.92
C VAL A 12 -1.05 8.42 4.76
N THR A 13 -2.34 8.80 4.64
CA THR A 13 -3.42 8.16 5.40
C THR A 13 -3.50 6.66 5.14
N PHE A 14 -3.47 6.25 3.86
CA PHE A 14 -3.48 4.84 3.48
C PHE A 14 -2.29 4.09 4.09
N SER A 15 -1.07 4.64 3.95
CA SER A 15 0.15 4.01 4.49
C SER A 15 0.11 3.90 6.01
N THR A 16 -0.41 4.92 6.70
CA THR A 16 -0.60 4.88 8.16
C THR A 16 -1.59 3.81 8.57
N LEU A 17 -2.72 3.67 7.86
CA LEU A 17 -3.71 2.64 8.16
C LEU A 17 -3.14 1.23 7.98
N ILE A 18 -2.36 0.99 6.93
CA ILE A 18 -1.65 -0.29 6.74
C ILE A 18 -0.68 -0.53 7.90
N ALA A 19 0.17 0.43 8.23
CA ALA A 19 1.13 0.29 9.32
C ALA A 19 0.43 -0.01 10.66
N VAL A 20 -0.67 0.67 10.97
CA VAL A 20 -1.47 0.43 12.17
C VAL A 20 -2.09 -0.97 12.18
N ALA A 21 -2.65 -1.42 11.06
CA ALA A 21 -3.20 -2.78 10.94
C ALA A 21 -2.11 -3.84 11.13
N SER A 22 -0.95 -3.67 10.50
CA SER A 22 0.19 -4.59 10.65
C SER A 22 0.73 -4.59 12.09
N LEU A 23 0.77 -3.45 12.77
CA LEU A 23 1.13 -3.37 14.20
C LEU A 23 0.12 -4.10 15.10
N GLN A 24 -1.18 -4.00 14.82
CA GLN A 24 -2.20 -4.77 15.53
C GLN A 24 -2.01 -6.27 15.35
N THR A 25 -1.71 -6.72 14.11
CA THR A 25 -1.37 -8.11 13.83
C THR A 25 -0.15 -8.56 14.63
N LEU A 26 0.91 -7.75 14.72
CA LEU A 26 2.09 -8.07 15.54
C LEU A 26 1.77 -8.15 17.05
N ALA A 27 0.93 -7.25 17.55
CA ALA A 27 0.51 -7.24 18.95
C ALA A 27 -0.31 -8.48 19.34
N ALA A 28 -0.99 -9.11 18.39
CA ALA A 28 -1.77 -10.34 18.59
C ALA A 28 -0.92 -11.61 18.80
N ARG A 29 0.41 -11.48 18.94
CA ARG A 29 1.38 -12.58 19.12
C ARG A 29 1.26 -13.67 18.05
N PRO A 30 1.37 -13.30 16.77
CA PRO A 30 1.12 -14.23 15.69
C PRO A 30 2.32 -15.17 15.48
N ALA A 31 2.16 -16.18 14.63
CA ALA A 31 3.25 -17.07 14.26
C ALA A 31 4.41 -16.33 13.56
N HIS A 32 5.62 -16.89 13.59
CA HIS A 32 6.83 -16.27 13.05
C HIS A 32 6.72 -15.79 11.59
N HIS A 33 6.03 -16.55 10.73
CA HIS A 33 5.83 -16.16 9.33
C HIS A 33 4.92 -14.92 9.18
N VAL A 34 3.95 -14.75 10.09
CA VAL A 34 3.07 -13.57 10.14
C VAL A 34 3.83 -12.36 10.67
N VAL A 35 4.76 -12.54 11.61
CA VAL A 35 5.65 -11.46 12.08
C VAL A 35 6.50 -10.91 10.93
N LEU A 36 7.08 -11.81 10.14
CA LEU A 36 7.84 -11.44 8.95
C LEU A 36 6.96 -10.68 7.94
N LEU A 37 5.76 -11.20 7.67
CA LEU A 37 4.81 -10.58 6.74
C LEU A 37 4.41 -9.17 7.17
N ALA A 38 4.00 -8.99 8.44
CA ALA A 38 3.62 -7.69 8.98
C ALA A 38 4.79 -6.69 8.99
N SER A 39 6.02 -7.16 9.22
CA SER A 39 7.21 -6.31 9.11
C SER A 39 7.44 -5.85 7.66
N VAL A 40 7.22 -6.72 6.68
CA VAL A 40 7.30 -6.40 5.25
C VAL A 40 6.18 -5.43 4.83
N GLU A 41 4.97 -5.57 5.36
CA GLU A 41 3.88 -4.61 5.13
C GLU A 41 4.22 -3.22 5.66
N ILE A 42 4.76 -3.13 6.88
CA ILE A 42 5.19 -1.86 7.47
C ILE A 42 6.29 -1.23 6.61
N ALA A 43 7.29 -2.01 6.19
CA ALA A 43 8.35 -1.52 5.32
C ALA A 43 7.79 -1.05 3.97
N GLY A 44 6.88 -1.80 3.36
CA GLY A 44 6.20 -1.43 2.11
C GLY A 44 5.39 -0.15 2.24
N ALA A 45 4.63 0.00 3.33
CA ALA A 45 3.86 1.20 3.64
C ALA A 45 4.77 2.42 3.85
N LEU A 46 5.88 2.26 4.56
CA LEU A 46 6.88 3.32 4.70
C LEU A 46 7.44 3.71 3.34
N LEU A 47 7.92 2.76 2.54
CA LEU A 47 8.48 3.01 1.21
C LEU A 47 7.48 3.70 0.26
N LEU A 48 6.18 3.41 0.39
CA LEU A 48 5.13 4.03 -0.42
C LEU A 48 5.03 5.55 -0.16
N VAL A 49 5.36 6.03 1.04
CA VAL A 49 5.26 7.47 1.38
C VAL A 49 6.28 8.32 0.60
N TRP A 50 7.46 7.78 0.29
CA TRP A 50 8.51 8.47 -0.46
C TRP A 50 8.35 8.26 -1.95
N ARG A 51 8.26 9.36 -2.71
CA ARG A 51 8.07 9.37 -4.18
C ARG A 51 9.16 8.58 -4.93
N SER A 52 10.41 8.63 -4.47
CA SER A 52 11.53 7.90 -5.10
C SER A 52 11.38 6.38 -4.98
N THR A 53 10.84 5.90 -3.87
CA THR A 53 10.68 4.47 -3.56
C THR A 53 9.24 3.99 -3.73
N GLU A 54 8.35 4.84 -4.21
CA GLU A 54 6.91 4.59 -4.30
C GLU A 54 6.60 3.30 -5.08
N TRP A 55 7.27 3.09 -6.21
CA TRP A 55 7.12 1.89 -7.03
C TRP A 55 7.59 0.62 -6.32
N ILE A 56 8.62 0.72 -5.50
CA ILE A 56 9.15 -0.40 -4.72
C ILE A 56 8.15 -0.73 -3.61
N GLY A 57 7.72 0.27 -2.84
CA GLY A 57 6.73 0.10 -1.78
C GLY A 57 5.42 -0.47 -2.29
N ALA A 58 4.92 0.05 -3.41
CA ALA A 58 3.73 -0.46 -4.08
C ALA A 58 3.87 -1.92 -4.51
N SER A 59 4.99 -2.29 -5.13
CA SER A 59 5.23 -3.67 -5.58
C SER A 59 5.25 -4.65 -4.39
N VAL A 60 5.92 -4.27 -3.30
CA VAL A 60 5.95 -5.06 -2.06
C VAL A 60 4.55 -5.24 -1.50
N LEU A 61 3.79 -4.16 -1.35
CA LEU A 61 2.42 -4.22 -0.81
C LEU A 61 1.48 -5.05 -1.69
N LEU A 62 1.56 -4.91 -3.02
CA LEU A 62 0.75 -5.70 -3.95
C LEU A 62 1.04 -7.20 -3.84
N LEU A 63 2.32 -7.58 -3.70
CA LEU A 63 2.70 -8.98 -3.48
C LEU A 63 2.14 -9.51 -2.16
N VAL A 64 2.21 -8.72 -1.09
CA VAL A 64 1.64 -9.11 0.21
C VAL A 64 0.13 -9.26 0.13
N PHE A 65 -0.59 -8.29 -0.45
CA PHE A 65 -2.05 -8.36 -0.56
C PHE A 65 -2.51 -9.51 -1.46
N ALA A 66 -1.79 -9.77 -2.56
CA ALA A 66 -2.08 -10.91 -3.42
C ALA A 66 -1.86 -12.24 -2.68
N GLY A 67 -0.75 -12.37 -1.95
CA GLY A 67 -0.46 -13.54 -1.12
C GLY A 67 -1.53 -13.77 -0.06
N ALA A 68 -1.89 -12.72 0.69
CA ALA A 68 -2.93 -12.77 1.70
C ALA A 68 -4.29 -13.17 1.11
N GLN A 69 -4.66 -12.62 -0.05
CA GLN A 69 -5.90 -12.97 -0.75
C GLN A 69 -5.94 -14.45 -1.15
N VAL A 70 -4.83 -14.98 -1.69
CA VAL A 70 -4.74 -16.39 -2.10
C VAL A 70 -4.82 -17.32 -0.90
N ILE A 71 -4.10 -17.01 0.19
CA ILE A 71 -4.13 -17.80 1.42
C ILE A 71 -5.53 -17.84 2.01
N SER A 72 -6.19 -16.68 2.17
CA SER A 72 -7.56 -16.64 2.68
C SER A 72 -8.53 -17.42 1.78
N ALA A 73 -8.39 -17.32 0.46
CA ALA A 73 -9.24 -18.06 -0.48
C ALA A 73 -9.08 -19.58 -0.35
N ILE A 74 -7.86 -20.06 -0.08
CA ILE A 74 -7.59 -21.49 0.20
C ILE A 74 -8.24 -21.91 1.53
N GLU A 75 -8.26 -21.02 2.53
CA GLU A 75 -8.94 -21.22 3.82
C GLU A 75 -10.48 -21.11 3.71
N GLY A 76 -11.01 -20.79 2.52
CA GLY A 76 -12.44 -20.65 2.26
C GLY A 76 -13.01 -19.26 2.53
N GLU A 77 -12.17 -18.31 2.94
CA GLU A 77 -12.54 -16.91 3.15
C GLU A 77 -12.23 -16.06 1.91
N TYR A 78 -13.13 -15.15 1.54
CA TYR A 78 -12.90 -14.21 0.42
C TYR A 78 -12.92 -12.76 0.91
N PRO A 79 -11.92 -12.33 1.69
CA PRO A 79 -11.89 -11.00 2.28
C PRO A 79 -11.59 -9.93 1.22
N THR A 80 -12.61 -9.16 0.83
CA THR A 80 -12.49 -8.11 -0.21
C THR A 80 -11.53 -6.96 0.16
N ARG A 81 -11.16 -6.83 1.43
CA ARG A 81 -10.25 -5.80 1.93
C ARG A 81 -8.89 -5.81 1.22
N PHE A 82 -8.32 -6.97 0.91
CA PHE A 82 -7.01 -7.05 0.26
C PHE A 82 -7.07 -6.55 -1.19
N LEU A 83 -8.16 -6.83 -1.90
CA LEU A 83 -8.42 -6.25 -3.22
C LEU A 83 -8.54 -4.73 -3.13
N GLN A 84 -9.25 -4.22 -2.12
CA GLN A 84 -9.39 -2.77 -1.92
C GLN A 84 -8.04 -2.10 -1.63
N TYR A 85 -7.18 -2.73 -0.81
CA TYR A 85 -5.84 -2.22 -0.52
C TYR A 85 -4.94 -2.24 -1.76
N ALA A 86 -5.00 -3.31 -2.56
CA ALA A 86 -4.30 -3.40 -3.82
C ALA A 86 -4.76 -2.31 -4.82
N ALA A 87 -6.08 -2.13 -4.97
CA ALA A 87 -6.65 -1.10 -5.83
C ALA A 87 -6.25 0.32 -5.38
N SER A 88 -6.27 0.57 -4.07
CA SER A 88 -5.84 1.86 -3.48
C SER A 88 -4.35 2.13 -3.75
N THR A 89 -3.51 1.11 -3.61
CA THR A 89 -2.06 1.18 -3.89
C THR A 89 -1.81 1.51 -5.36
N LEU A 90 -2.49 0.82 -6.28
CA LEU A 90 -2.40 1.09 -7.71
C LEU A 90 -2.90 2.50 -8.05
N LEU A 91 -4.02 2.93 -7.46
CA LEU A 91 -4.58 4.25 -7.69
C LEU A 91 -3.60 5.35 -7.31
N ILE A 92 -2.96 5.25 -6.13
CA ILE A 92 -1.95 6.21 -5.66
C ILE A 92 -0.87 6.40 -6.72
N VAL A 93 -0.32 5.27 -7.14
CA VAL A 93 0.84 5.16 -8.00
C VAL A 93 0.55 5.62 -9.43
N LEU A 94 -0.64 5.29 -9.96
CA LEU A 94 -1.08 5.73 -11.28
C LEU A 94 -1.40 7.23 -11.30
N LEU A 95 -2.03 7.75 -10.25
CA LEU A 95 -2.33 9.18 -10.16
C LEU A 95 -1.06 10.02 -9.97
N ASP A 96 -0.08 9.59 -9.17
CA ASP A 96 1.18 10.33 -9.00
C ASP A 96 1.94 10.44 -10.34
N ARG A 97 2.00 9.35 -11.11
CA ARG A 97 2.56 9.36 -12.47
C ARG A 97 1.81 10.31 -13.40
N THR A 98 0.48 10.24 -13.42
CA THR A 98 -0.36 11.05 -14.32
C THR A 98 -0.22 12.54 -14.02
N LEU A 99 -0.26 12.93 -12.74
CA LEU A 99 -0.07 14.32 -12.32
C LEU A 99 1.33 14.83 -12.66
N SER A 100 2.36 14.01 -12.44
CA SER A 100 3.74 14.38 -12.77
C SER A 100 3.95 14.62 -14.27
N GLN A 101 3.30 13.82 -15.12
CA GLN A 101 3.33 14.01 -16.57
C GLN A 101 2.61 15.28 -16.99
N ALA A 102 1.46 15.59 -16.39
CA ALA A 102 0.71 16.81 -16.68
C ALA A 102 1.49 18.08 -16.28
N ASP A 103 2.13 18.08 -15.11
CA ASP A 103 2.98 19.19 -14.65
C ASP A 103 4.18 19.42 -15.60
N THR A 104 4.77 18.33 -16.10
CA THR A 104 5.88 18.41 -17.07
C THR A 104 5.41 19.00 -18.40
N ALA A 105 4.25 18.57 -18.91
CA ALA A 105 3.70 19.06 -20.18
C ALA A 105 3.31 20.55 -20.13
N ALA A 106 2.86 21.05 -18.98
CA ALA A 106 2.49 22.46 -18.78
C ALA A 106 3.69 23.41 -18.63
N SER A 107 4.91 22.88 -18.50
CA SER A 107 6.15 23.65 -18.30
C SER A 107 6.92 23.97 -19.59
N PHE A 108 6.43 23.50 -20.75
CA PHE A 108 6.94 23.79 -22.10
C PHE A 108 6.05 24.80 -22.81
#